data_AF-A0A4U0XQ21-F1
#
_entry.id   AF-A0A4U0XQ21-F1
#
_cell.length_a   1.000
_cell.length_b   1.000
_cell.length_c   1.000
_cell.angle_alpha   90.00
_cell.angle_beta   90.00
_cell.angle_gamma   90.00
#
_symmetry.space_group_name_H-M   'P 1'
#
loop_
_entity.id
_entity.type
_entity.pdbx_description
1 polymer ?
#
loop_
_entity_poly.entity_id
_entity_poly.type
_entity_poly.pdbx_seq_one_letter_code
_entity_poly.pdbx_strand_id
1 'polypeptide(L)'
;MLTLFMNAVPEMASEKEHKKVAESKLKRAMQYMPMLSPAEMLGGNFAARVHTQMVMMMDASGLVRDVDKYFGMYMQEHRFDLFPAFLQMTVKESHTIIEKWPLRIKMLPGEEGAKEEFKTLLSSSHTGIERYVKWRIM
;
A
#
# COMPACT_ATOMS: atom_id res chain seq x y z
N MET A 1 2.24 23.58 4.27
CA MET A 1 2.23 22.57 5.35
C MET A 1 2.31 21.17 4.74
N LEU A 2 2.91 20.19 5.44
CA LEU A 2 2.94 18.78 5.03
C LEU A 2 2.27 17.95 6.12
N THR A 3 1.37 17.04 5.75
CA THR A 3 0.67 16.16 6.70
C THR A 3 0.75 14.71 6.24
N LEU A 4 0.86 13.79 7.19
CA LEU A 4 0.85 12.35 6.95
C LEU A 4 -0.52 11.78 7.33
N PHE A 5 -1.12 10.99 6.43
CA PHE A 5 -2.29 10.17 6.71
C PHE A 5 -1.88 8.69 6.64
N MET A 6 -1.88 8.01 7.78
CA MET A 6 -1.61 6.57 7.87
C MET A 6 -2.89 5.73 7.83
N ASN A 7 -4.02 6.29 8.27
CA ASN A 7 -5.26 5.54 8.45
C ASN A 7 -6.28 5.69 7.31
N ALA A 8 -6.09 6.66 6.41
CA ALA A 8 -7.08 6.99 5.38
C ALA A 8 -7.42 5.79 4.47
N VAL A 9 -6.41 4.99 4.11
CA VAL A 9 -6.60 3.79 3.29
C VAL A 9 -7.30 2.65 4.08
N PRO A 10 -6.85 2.25 5.28
CA PRO A 10 -7.47 1.15 6.01
C PRO A 10 -8.89 1.48 6.48
N GLU A 11 -9.19 2.73 6.84
CA GLU A 11 -10.55 3.16 7.20
C GLU A 11 -11.53 2.97 6.03
N MET A 12 -11.17 3.42 4.82
CA MET A 12 -12.03 3.24 3.66
C MET A 12 -12.06 1.79 3.14
N ALA A 13 -11.01 1.03 3.43
CA ALA A 13 -10.93 -0.38 3.06
C ALA A 13 -11.84 -1.25 3.91
N SER A 14 -11.75 -1.17 5.24
CA SER A 14 -12.48 -2.06 6.15
C SER A 14 -14.00 -1.97 5.95
N GLU A 15 -14.53 -0.78 5.66
CA GLU A 15 -15.96 -0.57 5.44
C GLU A 15 -16.47 -1.07 4.09
N LYS A 16 -15.62 -1.03 3.05
CA LYS A 16 -16.06 -1.17 1.65
C LYS A 16 -15.33 -2.30 0.88
N GLU A 17 -14.56 -3.14 1.56
CA GLU A 17 -13.77 -4.20 0.93
C GLU A 17 -14.59 -5.46 0.64
N HIS A 18 -14.92 -5.66 -0.64
CA HIS A 18 -15.50 -6.90 -1.14
C HIS A 18 -14.47 -8.03 -1.23
N LYS A 19 -14.90 -9.27 -0.97
CA LYS A 19 -14.06 -10.50 -1.05
C LYS A 19 -13.22 -10.61 -2.33
N LYS A 20 -13.79 -10.28 -3.49
CA LYS A 20 -13.08 -10.30 -4.79
C LYS A 20 -11.87 -9.36 -4.85
N VAL A 21 -11.95 -8.23 -4.15
CA VAL A 21 -10.86 -7.24 -4.08
C VAL A 21 -9.74 -7.71 -3.15
N ALA A 22 -10.06 -8.45 -2.10
CA ALA A 22 -9.06 -9.09 -1.25
C ALA A 22 -8.30 -10.19 -2.01
N GLU A 23 -9.02 -11.03 -2.77
CA GLU A 23 -8.42 -12.11 -3.57
C GLU A 23 -7.47 -11.58 -4.65
N SER A 24 -7.81 -10.48 -5.33
CA SER A 24 -6.95 -9.89 -6.37
C SER A 24 -5.64 -9.31 -5.81
N LYS A 25 -5.68 -8.73 -4.60
CA LYS A 25 -4.50 -8.21 -3.91
C LYS A 25 -3.54 -9.32 -3.53
N LEU A 26 -4.06 -10.40 -2.94
CA LEU A 26 -3.26 -11.57 -2.59
C LEU A 26 -2.56 -12.14 -3.83
N LYS A 27 -3.31 -12.31 -4.94
CA LYS A 27 -2.74 -12.77 -6.20
C LYS A 27 -1.62 -11.86 -6.71
N ARG A 28 -1.76 -10.54 -6.57
CA ARG A 28 -0.73 -9.58 -6.96
C ARG A 28 0.51 -9.65 -6.06
N ALA A 29 0.35 -9.75 -4.75
CA ALA A 29 1.47 -9.91 -3.81
C ALA A 29 2.28 -11.17 -4.11
N MET A 30 1.62 -12.28 -4.46
CA MET A 30 2.29 -13.53 -4.84
C MET A 30 3.23 -13.40 -6.04
N GLN A 31 3.02 -12.43 -6.93
CA GLN A 31 3.89 -12.22 -8.09
C GLN A 31 5.28 -11.67 -7.70
N TYR A 32 5.38 -11.01 -6.54
CA TYR A 32 6.64 -10.46 -6.03
C TYR A 32 7.35 -11.38 -5.03
N MET A 33 6.62 -12.34 -4.46
CA MET A 33 7.17 -13.24 -3.45
C MET A 33 8.06 -14.35 -4.05
N PRO A 34 9.02 -14.88 -3.27
CA PRO A 34 9.72 -16.09 -3.64
C PRO A 34 8.76 -17.28 -3.65
N MET A 35 8.74 -18.05 -4.75
CA MET A 35 8.05 -19.33 -4.79
C MET A 35 8.81 -20.35 -3.93
N LEU A 36 8.06 -21.22 -3.23
CA LEU A 36 8.68 -22.36 -2.57
C LEU A 36 9.26 -23.30 -3.64
N SER A 37 10.51 -23.69 -3.49
CA SER A 37 11.11 -24.71 -4.34
C SER A 37 10.53 -26.09 -4.01
N PRO A 38 10.56 -27.05 -4.95
CA PRO A 38 10.05 -28.41 -4.71
C PRO A 38 10.66 -29.09 -3.47
N ALA A 39 11.95 -28.87 -3.20
CA ALA A 39 12.62 -29.39 -2.02
C ALA A 39 12.03 -28.82 -0.71
N GLU A 40 11.64 -27.55 -0.72
CA GLU A 40 11.04 -26.87 0.43
C GLU A 40 9.58 -27.31 0.65
N MET A 41 8.90 -27.72 -0.43
CA MET A 41 7.53 -28.25 -0.36
C MET A 41 7.49 -29.68 0.23
N LEU A 42 8.51 -30.49 -0.04
CA LEU A 42 8.59 -31.88 0.43
C LEU A 42 9.30 -32.04 1.79
N GLY A 43 9.86 -30.96 2.35
CA GLY A 43 10.59 -30.99 3.63
C GLY A 43 9.69 -30.96 4.88
N GLY A 44 10.22 -31.45 6.00
CA GLY A 44 9.49 -31.54 7.29
C GLY A 44 9.01 -30.22 7.90
N ASN A 45 9.42 -29.07 7.36
CA ASN A 45 9.02 -27.72 7.82
C ASN A 45 8.01 -27.03 6.88
N PHE A 46 7.34 -27.76 6.00
CA PHE A 46 6.41 -27.19 5.02
C PHE A 46 5.34 -26.28 5.65
N ALA A 47 4.67 -26.74 6.70
CA ALA A 47 3.61 -25.99 7.37
C ALA A 47 4.10 -24.62 7.90
N ALA A 48 5.28 -24.60 8.53
CA ALA A 48 5.88 -23.36 9.03
C ALA A 48 6.21 -22.39 7.87
N ARG A 49 6.74 -22.90 6.76
CA ARG A 49 7.07 -22.09 5.57
C ARG A 49 5.83 -21.48 4.93
N VAL A 50 4.74 -22.25 4.81
CA VAL A 50 3.45 -21.76 4.31
C VAL A 50 2.91 -20.68 5.25
N HIS A 51 2.98 -20.88 6.56
CA HIS A 51 2.56 -19.87 7.53
C HIS A 51 3.36 -18.57 7.40
N THR A 52 4.69 -18.64 7.27
CA THR A 52 5.53 -17.46 7.02
C THR A 52 5.14 -16.73 5.74
N GLN A 53 4.85 -17.47 4.64
CA GLN A 53 4.37 -16.86 3.40
C GLN A 53 3.00 -16.18 3.57
N MET A 54 2.09 -16.75 4.36
CA MET A 54 0.80 -16.11 4.67
C MET A 54 0.98 -14.81 5.44
N VAL A 55 1.86 -14.76 6.44
CA VAL A 55 2.15 -13.53 7.18
C VAL A 55 2.74 -12.46 6.24
N MET A 56 3.73 -12.82 5.43
CA MET A 56 4.31 -11.90 4.43
C MET A 56 3.25 -11.38 3.44
N MET A 57 2.29 -12.22 3.02
CA MET A 57 1.19 -11.80 2.15
C MET A 57 0.27 -10.78 2.82
N MET A 58 -0.04 -10.97 4.10
CA MET A 58 -0.89 -10.05 4.87
C MET A 58 -0.21 -8.70 5.03
N ASP A 59 1.08 -8.70 5.40
CA ASP A 59 1.87 -7.48 5.57
C ASP A 59 2.08 -6.74 4.24
N ALA A 60 2.28 -7.48 3.15
CA ALA A 60 2.42 -6.92 1.81
C ALA A 60 1.12 -6.34 1.22
N SER A 61 -0.04 -6.56 1.87
CA SER A 61 -1.33 -6.15 1.33
C SER A 61 -1.41 -4.65 1.09
N GLY A 62 -0.78 -3.85 1.96
CA GLY A 62 -0.65 -2.40 1.80
C GLY A 62 0.08 -2.05 0.50
N LEU A 63 1.25 -2.66 0.26
CA LEU A 63 2.13 -2.41 -0.88
C LEU A 63 1.52 -2.67 -2.27
N VAL A 64 0.50 -3.55 -2.37
CA VAL A 64 -0.15 -3.91 -3.65
C VAL A 64 -1.58 -3.36 -3.80
N ARG A 65 -2.10 -2.68 -2.78
CA ARG A 65 -3.44 -2.08 -2.77
C ARG A 65 -3.54 -0.87 -3.70
N ASP A 66 -4.72 -0.64 -4.27
CA ASP A 66 -5.02 0.58 -5.02
C ASP A 66 -5.24 1.76 -4.05
N VAL A 67 -4.14 2.34 -3.58
CA VAL A 67 -4.13 3.39 -2.54
C VAL A 67 -4.74 4.72 -3.02
N ASP A 68 -4.62 5.03 -4.31
CA ASP A 68 -5.20 6.24 -4.88
C ASP A 68 -6.73 6.17 -4.85
N LYS A 69 -7.32 5.02 -5.19
CA LYS A 69 -8.77 4.81 -5.08
C LYS A 69 -9.28 5.04 -3.66
N TYR A 70 -8.68 4.38 -2.67
CA TYR A 70 -9.16 4.48 -1.28
C TYR A 70 -8.92 5.88 -0.69
N PHE A 71 -7.80 6.52 -1.00
CA PHE A 71 -7.57 7.89 -0.55
C PHE A 71 -8.52 8.89 -1.24
N GLY A 72 -8.86 8.68 -2.50
CA GLY A 72 -9.90 9.45 -3.18
C GLY A 72 -11.26 9.34 -2.48
N MET A 73 -11.63 8.12 -2.07
CA MET A 73 -12.85 7.89 -1.27
C MET A 73 -12.78 8.61 0.09
N TYR A 74 -11.62 8.57 0.76
CA TYR A 74 -11.40 9.28 2.02
C TYR A 74 -11.58 10.80 1.86
N MET A 75 -11.01 11.38 0.79
CA MET A 75 -11.17 12.81 0.49
C MET A 75 -12.63 13.20 0.26
N GLN A 76 -13.41 12.32 -0.38
CA GLN A 76 -14.84 12.53 -0.61
C GLN A 76 -15.64 12.44 0.70
N GLU A 77 -15.40 11.40 1.51
CA GLU A 77 -16.07 11.18 2.79
C GLU A 77 -15.84 12.35 3.76
N HIS A 78 -14.59 12.83 3.86
CA HIS A 78 -14.21 13.94 4.74
C HIS A 78 -14.31 15.32 4.11
N ARG A 79 -14.96 15.44 2.94
CA ARG A 79 -15.27 16.72 2.29
C ARG A 79 -14.07 17.65 2.13
N PHE A 80 -12.97 17.13 1.61
CA PHE A 80 -11.77 17.92 1.32
C PHE A 80 -12.04 19.07 0.34
N ASP A 81 -13.11 18.96 -0.47
CA ASP A 81 -13.61 20.01 -1.35
C ASP A 81 -14.01 21.29 -0.61
N LEU A 82 -14.35 21.21 0.68
CA LEU A 82 -14.77 22.35 1.49
C LEU A 82 -13.60 23.09 2.15
N PHE A 83 -12.41 22.50 2.21
CA PHE A 83 -11.26 23.08 2.91
C PHE A 83 -10.81 24.44 2.36
N PRO A 84 -10.86 24.71 1.04
CA PRO A 84 -10.52 26.03 0.53
C PRO A 84 -11.44 27.13 1.06
N ALA A 85 -12.74 26.83 1.20
CA ALA A 85 -13.75 27.79 1.66
C ALA A 85 -13.66 28.06 3.17
N PHE A 86 -13.45 27.02 3.98
CA PHE A 86 -13.49 27.16 5.45
C PHE A 86 -12.13 27.35 6.11
N LEU A 87 -11.07 26.80 5.51
CA LEU A 87 -9.73 26.79 6.11
C LEU A 87 -8.70 27.59 5.31
N GLN A 88 -9.09 28.16 4.16
CA GLN A 88 -8.18 28.84 3.22
C GLN A 88 -6.99 27.93 2.84
N MET A 89 -7.27 26.63 2.67
CA MET A 89 -6.25 25.62 2.40
C MET A 89 -6.61 24.76 1.19
N THR A 90 -5.63 24.52 0.32
CA THR A 90 -5.76 23.66 -0.85
C THR A 90 -4.67 22.59 -0.86
N VAL A 91 -5.01 21.38 -1.32
CA VAL A 91 -4.01 20.34 -1.61
C VAL A 91 -3.21 20.76 -2.84
N LYS A 92 -1.87 20.74 -2.74
CA LYS A 92 -1.01 20.95 -3.90
C LYS A 92 -0.97 19.67 -4.73
N GLU A 93 -1.18 19.82 -6.04
CA GLU A 93 -1.01 18.72 -7.00
C GLU A 93 0.47 18.28 -7.08
N SER A 94 1.38 19.25 -7.23
CA SER A 94 2.81 18.98 -7.29
C SER A 94 3.43 18.79 -5.90
N HIS A 95 3.94 17.58 -5.67
CA HIS A 95 4.61 17.18 -4.45
C HIS A 95 6.13 17.29 -4.60
N THR A 96 6.67 18.47 -4.28
CA THR A 96 8.09 18.81 -4.55
C THR A 96 9.07 18.44 -3.44
N ILE A 97 8.60 17.91 -2.31
CA ILE A 97 9.45 17.59 -1.13
C ILE A 97 9.52 16.08 -0.93
N ILE A 98 8.38 15.41 -1.00
CA ILE A 98 8.24 13.96 -0.85
C ILE A 98 7.14 13.51 -1.82
N GLU A 99 7.29 12.33 -2.43
CA GLU A 99 6.26 11.76 -3.28
C GLU A 99 4.94 11.57 -2.52
N LYS A 100 3.81 11.50 -3.23
CA LYS A 100 2.51 11.25 -2.60
C LYS A 100 2.47 9.93 -1.81
N TRP A 101 3.14 8.91 -2.34
CA TRP A 101 3.19 7.54 -1.82
C TRP A 101 4.64 7.01 -1.92
N PRO A 102 5.56 7.47 -1.05
CA PRO A 102 7.00 7.22 -1.23
C PRO A 102 7.41 5.75 -1.02
N LEU A 103 6.57 4.97 -0.34
CA LEU A 103 6.85 3.59 0.09
C LEU A 103 6.11 2.55 -0.77
N ARG A 104 5.81 2.92 -2.02
CA ARG A 104 5.15 2.03 -2.99
C ARG A 104 6.18 1.27 -3.79
N ILE A 105 5.81 0.04 -4.15
CA ILE A 105 6.52 -0.72 -5.18
C ILE A 105 6.37 0.07 -6.48
N LYS A 106 7.50 0.44 -7.09
CA LYS A 106 7.56 1.15 -8.37
C LYS A 106 7.71 0.17 -9.53
N MET A 107 8.40 -0.93 -9.30
CA MET A 107 8.67 -1.96 -10.30
C MET A 107 7.47 -2.90 -10.49
N LEU A 108 7.21 -3.27 -11.74
CA LEU A 108 6.21 -4.25 -12.11
C LEU A 108 6.73 -5.67 -11.87
N PRO A 109 5.82 -6.64 -11.64
CA PRO A 109 6.24 -8.02 -11.48
C PRO A 109 6.94 -8.52 -12.75
N GLY A 110 8.13 -9.10 -12.58
CA GLY A 110 8.95 -9.62 -13.68
C GLY A 110 10.05 -8.66 -14.16
N GLU A 111 10.04 -7.40 -13.73
CA GLU A 111 11.17 -6.50 -13.95
C GLU A 111 12.37 -6.90 -13.09
N GLU A 112 13.58 -6.64 -13.60
CA GLU A 112 14.82 -6.86 -12.86
C GLU A 112 14.83 -5.97 -11.61
N GLY A 113 15.03 -6.58 -10.44
CA GLY A 113 15.01 -5.88 -9.15
C GLY A 113 13.63 -5.76 -8.48
N ALA A 114 12.53 -6.17 -9.14
CA ALA A 114 11.19 -6.00 -8.58
C ALA A 114 10.97 -6.79 -7.28
N LYS A 115 11.59 -7.97 -7.15
CA LYS A 115 11.49 -8.81 -5.94
C LYS A 115 12.34 -8.24 -4.81
N GLU A 116 13.47 -7.63 -5.15
CA GLU A 116 14.41 -6.98 -4.25
C GLU A 116 13.80 -5.69 -3.69
N GLU A 117 13.17 -4.88 -4.54
CA GLU A 117 12.39 -3.71 -4.12
C GLU A 117 11.26 -4.13 -3.17
N PHE A 118 10.47 -5.14 -3.56
CA PHE A 118 9.39 -5.66 -2.73
C PHE A 118 9.89 -6.13 -1.37
N LYS A 119 10.96 -6.93 -1.34
CA LYS A 119 11.57 -7.43 -0.10
C LYS A 119 12.07 -6.29 0.79
N THR A 120 12.70 -5.28 0.18
CA THR A 120 13.20 -4.10 0.89
C THR A 120 12.06 -3.35 1.56
N LEU A 121 10.98 -3.06 0.81
CA LEU A 121 9.80 -2.38 1.32
C LEU A 121 9.10 -3.19 2.43
N LEU A 122 8.91 -4.49 2.22
CA LEU A 122 8.32 -5.39 3.22
C LEU A 122 9.13 -5.44 4.52
N SER A 123 10.46 -5.40 4.43
CA SER A 123 11.36 -5.41 5.59
C SER A 123 11.48 -4.05 6.30
N SER A 124 10.93 -2.97 5.73
CA SER A 124 11.13 -1.61 6.21
C SER A 124 10.31 -1.24 7.45
N SER A 125 9.46 -2.14 7.95
CA SER A 125 8.46 -1.89 9.01
C SER A 125 7.40 -0.83 8.66
N HIS A 126 7.34 -0.37 7.41
CA HIS A 126 6.28 0.51 6.92
C HIS A 126 5.13 -0.29 6.30
N THR A 127 3.98 0.34 6.23
CA THR A 127 2.74 -0.26 5.73
C THR A 127 2.56 -0.09 4.21
N GLY A 128 3.27 0.86 3.59
CA GLY A 128 3.17 1.13 2.15
C GLY A 128 1.92 1.92 1.74
N ILE A 129 1.23 2.49 2.72
CA ILE A 129 -0.02 3.25 2.58
C ILE A 129 0.08 4.63 3.26
N GLU A 130 1.28 5.06 3.60
CA GLU A 130 1.60 6.37 4.17
C GLU A 130 1.38 7.46 3.12
N ARG A 131 0.31 8.25 3.28
CA ARG A 131 -0.05 9.32 2.33
C ARG A 131 0.45 10.67 2.81
N TYR A 132 1.38 11.29 2.07
CA TYR A 132 1.89 12.62 2.38
C TYR A 132 1.19 13.72 1.59
N VAL A 133 0.32 14.50 2.22
CA VAL A 133 -0.39 15.60 1.57
C VAL A 133 0.32 16.92 1.81
N LYS A 134 0.66 17.61 0.72
CA LYS A 134 1.19 18.97 0.77
C LYS A 134 0.06 19.98 0.63
N TRP A 135 -0.03 20.90 1.57
CA TRP A 135 -1.03 21.96 1.60
C TRP A 135 -0.41 23.31 1.26
N ARG A 136 -1.15 24.10 0.48
CA ARG A 136 -0.94 25.53 0.29
C ARG A 136 -1.98 26.27 1.12
N ILE A 137 -1.51 27.13 2.01
CA ILE A 137 -2.34 28.13 2.68
C ILE A 137 -2.51 29.27 1.68
N MET A 138 -3.75 29.72 1.50
CA MET A 138 -4.13 30.82 0.62
C MET A 138 -4.09 32.14 1.36
#